data_AF-A0A9D1EYZ7-F1
#
_entry.id   AF-A0A9D1EYZ7-F1
#
_cell.length_a   1.000
_cell.length_b   1.000
_cell.length_c   1.000
_cell.angle_alpha   90.00
_cell.angle_beta   90.00
_cell.angle_gamma   90.00
#
_symmetry.space_group_name_H-M   'P 1'
#
loop_
_entity.id
_entity.type
_entity.pdbx_description
1 polymer ?
#
loop_
_entity_poly.entity_id
_entity_poly.type
_entity_poly.pdbx_seq_one_letter_code
_entity_poly.pdbx_strand_id
1 'polypeptide(L)'
;MANNNRNFKEQQQGKKIVIAERDNIAAVLENGKVTDFFIHRGDVLLGDVYLATVDNILPSIDAAFVNVGTDKMGFLHAQDVMGKGTLKEKLKPKQKLIVQVVKEPTGHKGPRVTTEISLPGRFLVLMPYEPGVSVSKKIENSRERARLKAIMNLIKPVGVGVIIRTEAEGQSEADIQEDLEILLEKWNNIITSAETLNPPNLIYRDQDLLYRVIREACTEDVKEIVVDTAFALSRVQNILQNWHMNKNIEVTLYKGTEPLLIAYDIHKEIKAALNVKVNMPSGGYLFIQQTEALTVIDVNSGKFTSSSTQDETILKTNIEAVHEIARQLRLRNIGGMIIVDFIDMMSRADKLAMLEELEIALEPDKAKPQVGQLSDLGLVELTRHRQGQSLSEIFTKKCPHCQGSGCSVIDFNFATPTAEGEYRAKAAKLKLPVNNFKKNNNNKQNNKPQVEETPAEIQEQIPTPEIQVENPSVIAVQEVENTDKKRKGRKTRFDKKKTEQVETPLAVTDEVHTAETVLKVNEEIKPEIAEEVLEAKSTKTEKPLEVQAEAEPVAEQPAATEESAETQSAEQPSEEEVKEEKPKRTRRPNRGTSKRTRTKKTKSEEKVETEES
;
A
#
# COMPACT_ATOMS: atom_id res chain seq x y z
N MET A 1 34.30 -22.79 -22.49
CA MET A 1 33.49 -21.95 -21.58
C MET A 1 33.29 -20.49 -22.05
N ALA A 2 33.56 -20.12 -23.31
CA ALA A 2 33.52 -18.71 -23.75
C ALA A 2 32.21 -18.24 -24.45
N ASN A 3 31.41 -19.16 -25.02
CA ASN A 3 30.29 -18.76 -25.90
C ASN A 3 28.95 -18.47 -25.19
N ASN A 4 28.69 -19.01 -24.00
CA ASN A 4 27.37 -18.85 -23.35
C ASN A 4 27.10 -17.41 -22.84
N ASN A 5 28.14 -16.61 -22.60
CA ASN A 5 28.01 -15.24 -22.08
C ASN A 5 27.57 -14.19 -23.14
N ARG A 6 27.35 -14.58 -24.41
CA ARG A 6 26.80 -13.67 -25.43
C ARG A 6 25.27 -13.66 -25.41
N ASN A 7 24.62 -14.83 -25.42
CA ASN A 7 23.15 -14.93 -25.47
C ASN A 7 22.46 -14.28 -24.26
N PHE A 8 23.11 -14.23 -23.09
CA PHE A 8 22.57 -13.54 -21.90
C PHE A 8 22.57 -11.99 -22.00
N LYS A 9 23.27 -11.39 -22.97
CA LYS A 9 23.32 -9.92 -23.14
C LYS A 9 22.36 -9.37 -24.20
N GLU A 10 21.76 -10.22 -25.03
CA GLU A 10 20.95 -9.78 -26.18
C GLU A 10 19.44 -9.72 -25.91
N GLN A 11 18.99 -10.02 -24.67
CA GLN A 11 17.55 -10.03 -24.31
C GLN A 11 17.16 -9.21 -23.06
N GLN A 12 18.00 -8.29 -22.57
CA GLN A 12 17.57 -7.31 -21.55
C GLN A 12 16.69 -6.21 -22.16
N GLN A 13 15.44 -6.57 -22.46
CA GLN A 13 14.37 -5.60 -22.66
C GLN A 13 14.20 -4.81 -21.36
N GLY A 14 14.45 -3.50 -21.43
CA GLY A 14 14.34 -2.63 -20.25
C GLY A 14 12.90 -2.48 -19.80
N LYS A 15 12.70 -1.89 -18.63
CA LYS A 15 11.38 -1.77 -18.04
C LYS A 15 10.47 -0.93 -18.94
N LYS A 16 9.23 -1.36 -19.07
CA LYS A 16 8.17 -0.68 -19.82
C LYS A 16 7.02 -0.39 -18.86
N ILE A 17 6.58 0.86 -18.81
CA ILE A 17 5.41 1.25 -18.04
C ILE A 17 4.23 1.37 -18.99
N VAL A 18 3.08 0.79 -18.65
CA VAL A 18 1.84 0.90 -19.43
C VAL A 18 0.78 1.51 -18.53
N ILE A 19 0.26 2.69 -18.89
CA ILE A 19 -0.70 3.48 -18.08
C ILE A 19 -2.02 3.62 -18.85
N ALA A 20 -3.08 3.00 -18.35
CA ALA A 20 -4.45 3.22 -18.81
C ALA A 20 -5.16 4.22 -17.88
N GLU A 21 -5.07 5.50 -18.22
CA GLU A 21 -5.65 6.63 -17.48
C GLU A 21 -7.17 6.47 -17.37
N ARG A 22 -7.85 6.03 -18.44
CA ARG A 22 -9.31 5.81 -18.44
C ARG A 22 -9.79 4.70 -17.48
N ASP A 23 -8.96 3.68 -17.25
CA ASP A 23 -9.32 2.50 -16.47
C ASP A 23 -8.82 2.55 -15.01
N ASN A 24 -8.05 3.59 -14.67
CA ASN A 24 -7.32 3.74 -13.42
C ASN A 24 -6.42 2.53 -13.07
N ILE A 25 -5.76 1.96 -14.09
CA ILE A 25 -4.81 0.84 -13.96
C ILE A 25 -3.52 1.18 -14.73
N ALA A 26 -2.38 0.98 -14.09
CA ALA A 26 -1.09 0.88 -14.76
C ALA A 26 -0.36 -0.41 -14.37
N ALA A 27 0.56 -0.84 -15.24
CA ALA A 27 1.40 -2.01 -15.04
C ALA A 27 2.87 -1.66 -15.35
N VAL A 28 3.79 -2.23 -14.57
CA VAL A 28 5.22 -2.23 -14.88
C VAL A 28 5.56 -3.59 -15.49
N LEU A 29 6.17 -3.59 -16.67
CA LEU A 29 6.58 -4.79 -17.38
C LEU A 29 8.11 -4.87 -17.46
N GLU A 30 8.66 -6.05 -17.24
CA GLU A 30 10.08 -6.36 -17.30
C GLU A 30 10.27 -7.70 -18.01
N ASN A 31 11.11 -7.72 -19.06
CA ASN A 31 11.28 -8.89 -19.95
C ASN A 31 9.95 -9.51 -20.44
N GLY A 32 8.93 -8.67 -20.68
CA GLY A 32 7.61 -9.08 -21.15
C GLY A 32 6.63 -9.60 -20.08
N LYS A 33 7.06 -9.84 -18.84
CA LYS A 33 6.17 -10.16 -17.70
C LYS A 33 5.78 -8.87 -16.96
N VAL A 34 4.58 -8.81 -16.37
CA VAL A 34 4.27 -7.76 -15.38
C VAL A 34 4.99 -8.05 -14.06
N THR A 35 5.58 -7.04 -13.44
CA THR A 35 6.20 -7.12 -12.11
C THR A 35 5.32 -6.49 -11.02
N ASP A 36 4.74 -5.33 -11.30
CA ASP A 36 3.90 -4.56 -10.37
C ASP A 36 2.64 -3.98 -11.05
N PHE A 37 1.56 -3.87 -10.29
CA PHE A 37 0.33 -3.16 -10.67
C PHE A 37 0.09 -1.93 -9.81
N PHE A 38 -0.36 -0.84 -10.43
CA PHE A 38 -0.86 0.36 -9.76
C PHE A 38 -2.33 0.54 -10.13
N ILE A 39 -3.24 0.35 -9.16
CA ILE A 39 -4.68 0.34 -9.41
C ILE A 39 -5.34 1.33 -8.44
N HIS A 40 -6.12 2.29 -8.97
CA HIS A 40 -6.89 3.23 -8.17
C HIS A 40 -8.39 2.95 -8.37
N ARG A 41 -8.89 1.94 -7.65
CA ARG A 41 -10.29 1.50 -7.69
C ARG A 41 -10.80 1.31 -6.26
N GLY A 42 -11.98 1.87 -5.97
CA GLY A 42 -12.57 1.89 -4.62
C GLY A 42 -12.82 3.32 -4.12
N ASP A 43 -13.71 3.45 -3.14
CA ASP A 43 -14.22 4.75 -2.67
C ASP A 43 -13.25 5.47 -1.73
N VAL A 44 -12.37 4.72 -1.05
CA VAL A 44 -11.37 5.21 -0.09
C VAL A 44 -10.01 4.60 -0.44
N LEU A 45 -9.04 5.45 -0.79
CA LEU A 45 -7.72 5.07 -1.27
C LEU A 45 -6.61 5.49 -0.29
N LEU A 46 -5.45 4.83 -0.35
CA LEU A 46 -4.27 5.19 0.44
C LEU A 46 -3.85 6.66 0.16
N GLY A 47 -3.65 7.43 1.23
CA GLY A 47 -3.22 8.83 1.14
C GLY A 47 -4.34 9.86 0.94
N ASP A 48 -5.59 9.44 0.73
CA ASP A 48 -6.77 10.33 0.75
C ASP A 48 -6.83 11.14 2.06
N VAL A 49 -7.26 12.39 1.97
CA VAL A 49 -7.48 13.29 3.11
C VAL A 49 -8.94 13.71 3.18
N TYR A 50 -9.59 13.39 4.31
CA TYR A 50 -11.01 13.67 4.56
C TYR A 50 -11.19 14.72 5.66
N LEU A 51 -12.25 15.53 5.52
CA LEU A 51 -12.83 16.28 6.62
C LEU A 51 -13.81 15.33 7.31
N ALA A 52 -13.44 14.87 8.49
CA ALA A 52 -14.17 13.87 9.25
C ALA A 52 -14.83 14.46 10.50
N THR A 53 -15.69 13.68 11.14
CA THR A 53 -16.17 13.93 12.51
C THR A 53 -15.83 12.77 13.43
N VAL A 54 -15.46 13.03 14.67
CA VAL A 54 -15.39 11.98 15.71
C VAL A 54 -16.81 11.51 15.99
N ASP A 55 -17.09 10.22 15.78
CA ASP A 55 -18.34 9.60 16.19
C ASP A 55 -18.26 9.19 17.68
N ASN A 56 -17.32 8.31 17.99
CA ASN A 56 -17.15 7.72 19.32
C ASN A 56 -15.67 7.58 19.71
N ILE A 57 -15.37 7.56 21.02
CA ILE A 57 -14.03 7.43 21.59
C ILE A 57 -14.03 6.24 22.56
N LEU A 58 -13.27 5.19 22.23
CA LEU A 58 -13.18 3.94 22.98
C LEU A 58 -11.81 3.85 23.69
N PRO A 59 -11.70 4.29 24.95
CA PRO A 59 -10.42 4.26 25.69
C PRO A 59 -9.91 2.84 25.93
N SER A 60 -10.79 1.83 25.98
CA SER A 60 -10.44 0.42 26.19
C SER A 60 -9.58 -0.18 25.07
N ILE A 61 -9.46 0.50 23.94
CA ILE A 61 -8.62 0.13 22.79
C ILE A 61 -7.75 1.30 22.30
N ASP A 62 -7.63 2.35 23.12
CA ASP A 62 -6.96 3.63 22.81
C ASP A 62 -7.23 4.14 21.37
N ALA A 63 -8.50 4.15 20.96
CA ALA A 63 -8.90 4.58 19.63
C ALA A 63 -10.23 5.34 19.60
N ALA A 64 -10.42 6.10 18.52
CA ALA A 64 -11.66 6.75 18.15
C ALA A 64 -12.15 6.25 16.80
N PHE A 65 -13.47 6.22 16.61
CA PHE A 65 -14.08 6.03 15.31
C PHE A 65 -14.45 7.39 14.72
N VAL A 66 -14.11 7.60 13.46
CA VAL A 66 -14.37 8.85 12.74
C VAL A 66 -15.18 8.60 11.47
N ASN A 67 -16.20 9.41 11.23
CA ASN A 67 -17.01 9.33 10.02
C ASN A 67 -16.28 10.02 8.85
N VAL A 68 -15.90 9.24 7.85
CA VAL A 68 -15.24 9.69 6.60
C VAL A 68 -16.17 9.74 5.39
N GLY A 69 -17.47 9.50 5.57
CA GLY A 69 -18.48 9.61 4.50
C GLY A 69 -18.70 8.35 3.67
N THR A 70 -18.28 7.19 4.19
CA THR A 70 -18.55 5.87 3.59
C THR A 70 -19.10 4.91 4.65
N ASP A 71 -19.62 3.76 4.21
CA ASP A 71 -20.27 2.73 5.06
C ASP A 71 -19.41 2.23 6.24
N LYS A 72 -18.09 2.46 6.21
CA LYS A 72 -17.14 1.97 7.21
C LYS A 72 -16.45 3.15 7.89
N MET A 73 -16.67 3.29 9.20
CA MET A 73 -15.99 4.30 10.02
C MET A 73 -14.47 4.12 9.98
N GLY A 74 -13.74 5.23 9.91
CA GLY A 74 -12.30 5.25 10.02
C GLY A 74 -11.84 4.97 11.44
N PHE A 75 -10.82 4.14 11.59
CA PHE A 75 -10.17 3.83 12.87
C PHE A 75 -8.98 4.76 13.10
N LEU A 76 -9.03 5.56 14.16
CA LEU A 76 -8.02 6.55 14.54
C LEU A 76 -7.42 6.19 15.90
N HIS A 77 -6.15 5.77 15.94
CA HIS A 77 -5.47 5.33 17.15
C HIS A 77 -4.90 6.51 17.96
N ALA A 78 -4.77 6.40 19.28
CA ALA A 78 -4.35 7.52 20.16
C ALA A 78 -2.94 8.06 19.90
N GLN A 79 -2.07 7.27 19.27
CA GLN A 79 -0.76 7.69 18.77
C GLN A 79 -0.88 8.53 17.48
N ASP A 80 -1.85 8.20 16.62
CA ASP A 80 -2.15 8.85 15.34
C ASP A 80 -2.91 10.20 15.54
N VAL A 81 -3.12 10.60 16.79
CA VAL A 81 -3.74 11.87 17.21
C VAL A 81 -2.68 12.78 17.81
N MET A 82 -2.44 13.92 17.17
CA MET A 82 -1.47 14.92 17.64
C MET A 82 -1.72 15.40 19.08
N GLY A 83 -0.66 15.84 19.75
CA GLY A 83 -0.70 16.43 21.09
C GLY A 83 -0.36 15.46 22.24
N LYS A 84 -0.37 15.99 23.46
CA LYS A 84 -0.05 15.27 24.71
C LYS A 84 -1.33 15.07 25.54
N GLY A 85 -1.33 14.07 26.41
CA GLY A 85 -2.49 13.69 27.23
C GLY A 85 -3.20 12.43 26.72
N THR A 86 -4.25 12.00 27.41
CA THR A 86 -5.05 10.83 27.01
C THR A 86 -5.95 11.14 25.81
N LEU A 87 -6.46 10.12 25.12
CA LEU A 87 -7.31 10.32 23.94
C LEU A 87 -8.58 11.15 24.23
N LYS A 88 -9.12 11.07 25.46
CA LYS A 88 -10.27 11.86 25.92
C LYS A 88 -9.95 13.34 26.17
N GLU A 89 -8.68 13.69 26.35
CA GLU A 89 -8.23 15.08 26.43
C GLU A 89 -7.98 15.66 25.03
N LYS A 90 -7.46 14.83 24.10
CA LYS A 90 -7.17 15.21 22.71
C LYS A 90 -8.43 15.39 21.85
N LEU A 91 -9.42 14.50 21.99
CA LEU A 91 -10.61 14.45 21.13
C LEU A 91 -11.91 14.56 21.93
N LYS A 92 -12.94 15.13 21.28
CA LYS A 92 -14.32 15.19 21.76
C LYS A 92 -15.27 14.56 20.72
N PRO A 93 -16.35 13.87 21.12
CA PRO A 93 -17.38 13.44 20.19
C PRO A 93 -17.94 14.62 19.39
N LYS A 94 -18.27 14.39 18.11
CA LYS A 94 -18.73 15.37 17.11
C LYS A 94 -17.71 16.49 16.77
N GLN A 95 -16.47 16.41 17.23
CA GLN A 95 -15.38 17.30 16.79
C GLN A 95 -15.10 17.10 15.30
N LYS A 96 -14.98 18.21 14.54
CA LYS A 96 -14.45 18.20 13.17
C LYS A 96 -12.93 18.01 13.21
N LEU A 97 -12.38 17.22 12.29
CA LEU A 97 -10.93 17.03 12.13
C LEU A 97 -10.56 16.68 10.69
N ILE A 98 -9.35 17.04 10.27
CA ILE A 98 -8.74 16.56 9.03
C ILE A 98 -8.06 15.22 9.34
N VAL A 99 -8.27 14.20 8.51
CA VAL A 99 -7.62 12.89 8.66
C VAL A 99 -7.12 12.34 7.31
N GLN A 100 -5.95 11.71 7.30
CA GLN A 100 -5.39 11.02 6.13
C GLN A 100 -5.52 9.50 6.27
N VAL A 101 -5.83 8.80 5.17
CA VAL A 101 -5.90 7.33 5.11
C VAL A 101 -4.49 6.74 5.08
N VAL A 102 -4.15 6.00 6.14
CA VAL A 102 -2.87 5.27 6.31
C VAL A 102 -3.02 3.81 5.88
N LYS A 103 -4.22 3.22 5.96
CA LYS A 103 -4.54 1.90 5.41
C LYS A 103 -5.94 1.87 4.84
N GLU A 104 -6.07 1.32 3.64
CA GLU A 104 -7.32 1.15 2.90
C GLU A 104 -8.30 0.19 3.63
N PRO A 105 -9.62 0.36 3.46
CA PRO A 105 -10.62 -0.52 4.08
C PRO A 105 -10.43 -1.96 3.61
N THR A 106 -10.31 -2.88 4.57
CA THR A 106 -9.87 -4.27 4.36
C THR A 106 -10.95 -5.22 4.85
N GLY A 107 -11.57 -5.96 3.94
CA GLY A 107 -12.70 -6.85 4.25
C GLY A 107 -13.82 -6.11 5.00
N HIS A 108 -14.11 -6.53 6.23
CA HIS A 108 -15.12 -5.93 7.10
C HIS A 108 -14.59 -4.75 7.94
N LYS A 109 -13.28 -4.48 7.94
CA LYS A 109 -12.65 -3.39 8.71
C LYS A 109 -12.63 -2.10 7.88
N GLY A 110 -12.93 -0.97 8.52
CA GLY A 110 -12.79 0.36 7.92
C GLY A 110 -11.34 0.78 7.71
N PRO A 111 -11.10 1.95 7.08
CA PRO A 111 -9.75 2.45 6.87
C PRO A 111 -9.08 2.80 8.20
N ARG A 112 -7.75 2.61 8.32
CA ARG A 112 -6.99 3.27 9.40
C ARG A 112 -6.61 4.66 8.94
N VAL A 113 -6.83 5.65 9.80
CA VAL A 113 -6.58 7.07 9.50
C VAL A 113 -5.72 7.72 10.58
N THR A 114 -5.02 8.80 10.21
CA THR A 114 -4.19 9.62 11.11
C THR A 114 -4.55 11.10 11.01
N THR A 115 -4.27 11.88 12.05
CA THR A 115 -4.25 13.34 11.99
C THR A 115 -2.91 13.91 11.53
N GLU A 116 -1.86 13.09 11.51
CA GLU A 116 -0.51 13.45 11.06
C GLU A 116 -0.45 13.39 9.52
N ILE A 117 -0.98 14.42 8.87
CA ILE A 117 -1.02 14.52 7.41
C ILE A 117 0.40 14.54 6.82
N SER A 118 0.59 13.80 5.73
CA SER A 118 1.83 13.73 4.96
C SER A 118 1.55 13.88 3.46
N LEU A 119 2.28 14.77 2.77
CA LEU A 119 2.09 15.02 1.33
C LEU A 119 3.37 14.64 0.55
N PRO A 120 3.38 13.55 -0.23
CA PRO A 120 4.57 13.06 -0.93
C PRO A 120 4.79 13.73 -2.31
N GLY A 121 5.81 14.58 -2.39
CA GLY A 121 6.38 15.12 -3.62
C GLY A 121 7.33 14.14 -4.32
N ARG A 122 8.04 14.61 -5.33
CA ARG A 122 9.06 13.83 -6.07
C ARG A 122 10.32 13.65 -5.25
N PHE A 123 10.83 14.74 -4.69
CA PHE A 123 12.08 14.83 -3.92
C PHE A 123 11.81 14.91 -2.42
N LEU A 124 10.65 15.42 -2.03
CA LEU A 124 10.29 15.75 -0.65
C LEU A 124 9.03 15.01 -0.17
N VAL A 125 8.80 15.02 1.14
CA VAL A 125 7.50 14.76 1.77
C VAL A 125 7.25 15.87 2.77
N LEU A 126 6.14 16.59 2.63
CA LEU A 126 5.75 17.67 3.53
C LEU A 126 5.03 17.10 4.75
N MET A 127 5.47 17.49 5.93
CA MET A 127 4.85 17.19 7.23
C MET A 127 4.38 18.52 7.86
N PRO A 128 3.19 19.04 7.50
CA PRO A 128 2.76 20.40 7.88
C PRO A 128 2.68 20.66 9.39
N TYR A 129 2.52 19.62 10.22
CA TYR A 129 2.36 19.74 11.67
C TYR A 129 3.57 19.27 12.51
N GLU A 130 4.59 18.64 11.91
CA GLU A 130 5.79 18.16 12.61
C GLU A 130 7.01 19.04 12.27
N PRO A 131 7.53 19.89 13.17
CA PRO A 131 8.63 20.80 12.83
C PRO A 131 9.99 20.08 12.73
N GLY A 132 10.55 19.93 11.53
CA GLY A 132 11.88 19.32 11.37
C GLY A 132 12.48 19.34 9.95
N VAL A 133 13.69 18.78 9.82
CA VAL A 133 14.28 18.35 8.53
C VAL A 133 14.96 17.01 8.71
N SER A 134 14.37 16.00 8.08
CA SER A 134 14.86 14.62 8.04
C SER A 134 15.35 14.27 6.64
N VAL A 135 16.36 13.42 6.53
CA VAL A 135 16.90 12.95 5.25
C VAL A 135 16.81 11.43 5.21
N SER A 136 16.46 10.87 4.04
CA SER A 136 16.36 9.43 3.81
C SER A 136 17.61 8.70 4.29
N LYS A 137 17.41 7.60 5.03
CA LYS A 137 18.50 6.75 5.52
C LYS A 137 19.38 6.21 4.38
N LYS A 138 18.78 6.00 3.19
CA LYS A 138 19.44 5.49 1.97
C LYS A 138 20.43 6.47 1.31
N ILE A 139 20.38 7.77 1.61
CA ILE A 139 21.40 8.74 1.13
C ILE A 139 22.61 8.62 2.06
N GLU A 140 23.52 7.70 1.77
CA GLU A 140 24.67 7.40 2.64
C GLU A 140 25.72 8.52 2.63
N ASN A 141 25.80 9.28 1.53
CA ASN A 141 26.76 10.36 1.35
C ASN A 141 26.54 11.49 2.38
N SER A 142 27.41 11.53 3.39
CA SER A 142 27.34 12.50 4.50
C SER A 142 27.45 13.96 4.04
N ARG A 143 28.26 14.23 2.99
CA ARG A 143 28.41 15.59 2.42
C ARG A 143 27.11 16.06 1.76
N GLU A 144 26.48 15.17 0.99
CA GLU A 144 25.22 15.46 0.31
C GLU A 144 24.05 15.58 1.30
N ARG A 145 23.98 14.67 2.26
CA ARG A 145 23.04 14.73 3.41
C ARG A 145 23.15 16.05 4.17
N ALA A 146 24.35 16.63 4.27
CA ALA A 146 24.56 17.97 4.84
C ALA A 146 24.12 19.10 3.89
N ARG A 147 24.43 19.04 2.58
CA ARG A 147 23.99 20.02 1.57
C ARG A 147 22.46 20.13 1.51
N LEU A 148 21.78 19.01 1.29
CA LEU A 148 20.32 18.93 1.20
C LEU A 148 19.65 19.45 2.47
N LYS A 149 20.21 19.13 3.65
CA LYS A 149 19.71 19.63 4.92
C LYS A 149 19.99 21.12 5.14
N ALA A 150 21.07 21.68 4.61
CA ALA A 150 21.34 23.12 4.67
C ALA A 150 20.33 23.90 3.82
N ILE A 151 20.17 23.53 2.54
CA ILE A 151 19.19 24.10 1.60
C ILE A 151 17.79 24.08 2.23
N MET A 152 17.34 22.90 2.68
CA MET A 152 15.98 22.75 3.23
C MET A 152 15.74 23.57 4.50
N ASN A 153 16.76 23.84 5.33
CA ASN A 153 16.60 24.73 6.49
C ASN A 153 16.59 26.23 6.12
N LEU A 154 17.05 26.59 4.92
CA LEU A 154 17.00 27.96 4.41
C LEU A 154 15.62 28.29 3.81
N ILE A 155 15.07 27.38 2.98
CA ILE A 155 13.84 27.64 2.21
C ILE A 155 12.54 27.32 2.95
N LYS A 156 12.55 26.41 3.93
CA LYS A 156 11.30 25.91 4.52
C LYS A 156 10.60 26.93 5.45
N PRO A 157 9.26 26.97 5.47
CA PRO A 157 8.52 27.71 6.49
C PRO A 157 8.80 27.26 7.94
N VAL A 158 8.55 28.17 8.88
CA VAL A 158 8.52 27.87 10.32
C VAL A 158 7.33 26.99 10.67
N GLY A 159 7.49 26.12 11.67
CA GLY A 159 6.46 25.15 12.11
C GLY A 159 6.35 23.89 11.23
N VAL A 160 6.58 24.00 9.92
CA VAL A 160 6.48 22.90 8.94
C VAL A 160 7.72 21.99 8.97
N GLY A 161 7.53 20.69 8.73
CA GLY A 161 8.59 19.72 8.50
C GLY A 161 8.69 19.21 7.08
N VAL A 162 9.88 18.72 6.73
CA VAL A 162 10.16 18.11 5.43
C VAL A 162 11.03 16.87 5.62
N ILE A 163 10.68 15.78 4.93
CA ILE A 163 11.51 14.58 4.78
C ILE A 163 12.07 14.56 3.35
N ILE A 164 13.38 14.56 3.22
CA ILE A 164 14.08 14.52 1.93
C ILE A 164 14.24 13.06 1.49
N ARG A 165 13.72 12.72 0.29
CA ARG A 165 13.72 11.37 -0.31
C ARG A 165 15.08 11.06 -0.96
N THR A 166 15.33 9.79 -1.30
CA THR A 166 16.49 9.35 -2.11
C THR A 166 16.67 10.18 -3.38
N GLU A 167 15.56 10.42 -4.06
CA GLU A 167 15.46 11.07 -5.37
C GLU A 167 16.03 12.50 -5.41
N ALA A 168 16.21 13.13 -4.25
CA ALA A 168 16.79 14.47 -4.11
C ALA A 168 18.33 14.49 -4.18
N GLU A 169 18.99 13.32 -4.10
CA GLU A 169 20.45 13.22 -4.20
C GLU A 169 20.92 13.72 -5.57
N GLY A 170 21.84 14.69 -5.56
CA GLY A 170 22.37 15.35 -6.74
C GLY A 170 21.50 16.48 -7.34
N GLN A 171 20.25 16.65 -6.90
CA GLN A 171 19.33 17.65 -7.48
C GLN A 171 19.70 19.09 -7.12
N SER A 172 19.30 20.06 -7.95
CA SER A 172 19.61 21.47 -7.69
C SER A 172 18.73 22.08 -6.58
N GLU A 173 19.14 23.24 -6.07
CA GLU A 173 18.35 23.98 -5.09
C GLU A 173 17.00 24.46 -5.66
N ALA A 174 16.95 24.75 -6.97
CA ALA A 174 15.72 25.17 -7.64
C ALA A 174 14.69 24.04 -7.73
N ASP A 175 15.10 22.83 -8.11
CA ASP A 175 14.20 21.67 -8.25
C ASP A 175 13.61 21.26 -6.88
N ILE A 176 14.42 21.40 -5.82
CA ILE A 176 14.02 21.18 -4.44
C ILE A 176 13.06 22.27 -3.95
N GLN A 177 13.22 23.51 -4.41
CA GLN A 177 12.29 24.61 -4.11
C GLN A 177 10.96 24.43 -4.86
N GLU A 178 10.96 24.03 -6.13
CA GLU A 178 9.72 23.79 -6.92
C GLU A 178 8.87 22.67 -6.30
N ASP A 179 9.46 21.52 -5.94
CA ASP A 179 8.72 20.42 -5.26
C ASP A 179 8.20 20.86 -3.87
N LEU A 180 8.89 21.77 -3.17
CA LEU A 180 8.41 22.34 -1.91
C LEU A 180 7.23 23.31 -2.12
N GLU A 181 7.32 24.21 -3.09
CA GLU A 181 6.26 25.18 -3.41
C GLU A 181 4.97 24.47 -3.85
N ILE A 182 5.07 23.45 -4.72
CA ILE A 182 3.95 22.59 -5.13
C ILE A 182 3.30 21.89 -3.93
N LEU A 183 4.10 21.42 -2.96
CA LEU A 183 3.58 20.79 -1.75
C LEU A 183 2.90 21.78 -0.79
N LEU A 184 3.43 23.00 -0.67
CA LEU A 184 2.82 24.07 0.11
C LEU A 184 1.50 24.56 -0.52
N GLU A 185 1.41 24.65 -1.85
CA GLU A 185 0.16 24.96 -2.56
C GLU A 185 -0.91 23.89 -2.30
N LYS A 186 -0.56 22.60 -2.46
CA LYS A 186 -1.44 21.47 -2.12
C LYS A 186 -1.94 21.54 -0.67
N TRP A 187 -1.06 21.88 0.27
CA TRP A 187 -1.42 22.02 1.68
C TRP A 187 -2.36 23.20 1.96
N ASN A 188 -2.11 24.36 1.36
CA ASN A 188 -2.99 25.53 1.47
C ASN A 188 -4.39 25.21 0.92
N ASN A 189 -4.45 24.55 -0.24
CA ASN A 189 -5.71 24.11 -0.85
C ASN A 189 -6.49 23.13 0.04
N ILE A 190 -5.79 22.25 0.79
CA ILE A 190 -6.41 21.38 1.81
C ILE A 190 -6.99 22.19 2.97
N ILE A 191 -6.26 23.18 3.50
CA ILE A 191 -6.76 24.04 4.59
C ILE A 191 -8.01 24.82 4.16
N THR A 192 -7.94 25.55 3.05
CA THR A 192 -9.07 26.37 2.57
C THR A 192 -10.31 25.51 2.28
N SER A 193 -10.12 24.29 1.81
CA SER A 193 -11.21 23.33 1.61
C SER A 193 -11.74 22.76 2.94
N ALA A 194 -10.89 22.54 3.94
CA ALA A 194 -11.30 22.12 5.29
C ALA A 194 -12.12 23.19 6.04
N GLU A 195 -11.85 24.47 5.81
CA GLU A 195 -12.55 25.61 6.41
C GLU A 195 -13.91 25.88 5.74
N THR A 196 -14.02 25.66 4.42
CA THR A 196 -15.22 25.96 3.63
C THR A 196 -16.23 24.81 3.56
N LEU A 197 -15.78 23.56 3.65
CA LEU A 197 -16.64 22.37 3.54
C LEU A 197 -17.23 21.94 4.90
N ASN A 198 -18.33 21.19 4.84
CA ASN A 198 -18.86 20.47 5.99
C ASN A 198 -18.54 18.97 5.90
N PRO A 199 -18.16 18.32 7.02
CA PRO A 199 -17.91 16.89 7.06
C PRO A 199 -19.22 16.07 7.06
N PRO A 200 -19.16 14.79 6.67
CA PRO A 200 -17.99 14.12 6.10
C PRO A 200 -17.77 14.50 4.63
N ASN A 201 -16.52 14.77 4.24
CA ASN A 201 -16.20 15.08 2.83
C ASN A 201 -14.74 14.74 2.47
N LEU A 202 -14.48 14.39 1.21
CA LEU A 202 -13.13 14.22 0.67
C LEU A 202 -12.54 15.59 0.34
N ILE A 203 -11.41 15.94 0.96
CA ILE A 203 -10.72 17.23 0.73
C ILE A 203 -9.69 17.10 -0.38
N TYR A 204 -8.87 16.05 -0.30
CA TYR A 204 -7.78 15.78 -1.23
C TYR A 204 -7.66 14.28 -1.45
N ARG A 205 -7.38 13.90 -2.69
CA ARG A 205 -6.96 12.57 -3.10
C ARG A 205 -5.74 12.77 -3.99
N ASP A 206 -4.77 11.85 -3.95
CA ASP A 206 -3.63 11.84 -4.88
C ASP A 206 -4.16 11.40 -6.27
N GLN A 207 -4.98 12.25 -6.89
CA GLN A 207 -5.89 12.00 -8.04
C GLN A 207 -5.20 11.66 -9.36
N ASP A 208 -3.90 11.36 -9.33
CA ASP A 208 -3.12 11.13 -10.53
C ASP A 208 -2.31 9.83 -10.43
N LEU A 209 -2.94 8.74 -10.89
CA LEU A 209 -2.29 7.46 -11.17
C LEU A 209 -1.01 7.67 -11.99
N LEU A 210 -1.02 8.54 -13.00
CA LEU A 210 0.11 8.75 -13.90
C LEU A 210 1.26 9.43 -13.15
N TYR A 211 1.02 10.51 -12.41
CA TYR A 211 2.04 11.12 -11.54
C TYR A 211 2.58 10.13 -10.51
N ARG A 212 1.70 9.37 -9.85
CA ARG A 212 2.09 8.35 -8.86
C ARG A 212 2.96 7.26 -9.46
N VAL A 213 2.58 6.74 -10.63
CA VAL A 213 3.32 5.69 -11.35
C VAL A 213 4.69 6.20 -11.77
N ILE A 214 4.81 7.42 -12.33
CA ILE A 214 6.12 7.96 -12.69
C ILE A 214 6.95 8.20 -11.41
N ARG A 215 6.36 8.77 -10.35
CA ARG A 215 7.00 9.02 -9.04
C ARG A 215 7.52 7.74 -8.35
N GLU A 216 6.88 6.60 -8.55
CA GLU A 216 7.12 5.36 -7.80
C GLU A 216 7.69 4.19 -8.63
N ALA A 217 7.64 4.25 -9.96
CA ALA A 217 8.12 3.19 -10.86
C ALA A 217 8.98 3.68 -12.04
N CYS A 218 9.10 4.99 -12.29
CA CYS A 218 10.04 5.49 -13.29
C CYS A 218 11.46 5.57 -12.70
N THR A 219 12.24 4.52 -12.95
CA THR A 219 13.68 4.45 -12.67
C THR A 219 14.49 4.56 -13.97
N GLU A 220 15.82 4.73 -13.88
CA GLU A 220 16.69 4.98 -15.05
C GLU A 220 16.76 3.82 -16.07
N ASP A 221 16.28 2.64 -15.69
CA ASP A 221 16.20 1.42 -16.49
C ASP A 221 14.87 1.27 -17.28
N VAL A 222 13.95 2.22 -17.12
CA VAL A 222 12.73 2.34 -17.94
C VAL A 222 13.10 2.87 -19.32
N LYS A 223 12.70 2.14 -20.37
CA LYS A 223 12.98 2.50 -21.78
C LYS A 223 11.76 3.06 -22.51
N GLU A 224 10.54 2.66 -22.13
CA GLU A 224 9.30 3.07 -22.79
C GLU A 224 8.17 3.29 -21.77
N ILE A 225 7.37 4.35 -21.95
CA ILE A 225 6.12 4.60 -21.24
C ILE A 225 4.98 4.72 -22.26
N VAL A 226 4.03 3.78 -22.19
CA VAL A 226 2.86 3.70 -23.07
C VAL A 226 1.63 4.28 -22.37
N VAL A 227 0.88 5.14 -23.05
CA VAL A 227 -0.35 5.75 -22.52
C VAL A 227 -1.54 5.60 -23.49
N ASP A 228 -2.77 5.61 -22.95
CA ASP A 228 -4.01 5.46 -23.73
C ASP A 228 -4.67 6.78 -24.15
N THR A 229 -4.24 7.93 -23.61
CA THR A 229 -4.78 9.26 -23.96
C THR A 229 -3.70 10.23 -24.39
N ALA A 230 -4.05 11.14 -25.33
CA ALA A 230 -3.15 12.21 -25.75
C ALA A 230 -2.92 13.26 -24.64
N PHE A 231 -3.82 13.35 -23.65
CA PHE A 231 -3.65 14.20 -22.47
C PHE A 231 -2.59 13.62 -21.54
N ALA A 232 -2.68 12.32 -21.24
CA ALA A 232 -1.65 11.56 -20.55
C ALA A 232 -0.28 11.74 -21.22
N LEU A 233 -0.17 11.61 -22.55
CA LEU A 233 1.13 11.78 -23.24
C LEU A 233 1.77 13.15 -22.96
N SER A 234 1.01 14.23 -23.07
CA SER A 234 1.51 15.57 -22.73
C SER A 234 1.83 15.73 -21.24
N ARG A 235 1.07 15.09 -20.33
CA ARG A 235 1.41 15.07 -18.88
C ARG A 235 2.72 14.35 -18.62
N VAL A 236 2.91 13.13 -19.15
CA VAL A 236 4.16 12.35 -18.99
C VAL A 236 5.35 13.15 -19.51
N GLN A 237 5.24 13.73 -20.72
CA GLN A 237 6.32 14.52 -21.31
C GLN A 237 6.68 15.75 -20.48
N ASN A 238 5.70 16.49 -19.95
CA ASN A 238 5.96 17.63 -19.07
C ASN A 238 6.62 17.18 -17.75
N ILE A 239 6.13 16.11 -17.12
CA ILE A 239 6.68 15.58 -15.86
C ILE A 239 8.13 15.13 -16.04
N LEU A 240 8.43 14.34 -17.09
CA LEU A 240 9.79 13.88 -17.38
C LEU A 240 10.72 15.02 -17.83
N GLN A 241 10.18 16.11 -18.39
CA GLN A 241 10.95 17.31 -18.71
C GLN A 241 11.36 18.09 -17.45
N ASN A 242 10.40 18.40 -16.57
CA ASN A 242 10.66 19.08 -15.30
C ASN A 242 11.60 18.25 -14.40
N TRP A 243 11.47 16.92 -14.39
CA TRP A 243 12.37 16.03 -13.63
C TRP A 243 13.67 15.68 -14.37
N HIS A 244 13.92 16.27 -15.54
CA HIS A 244 15.10 16.07 -16.38
C HIS A 244 15.38 14.61 -16.84
N MET A 245 14.39 13.73 -16.72
CA MET A 245 14.45 12.30 -17.06
C MET A 245 14.26 12.00 -18.55
N ASN A 246 13.88 12.99 -19.36
CA ASN A 246 13.58 12.88 -20.80
C ASN A 246 14.63 12.19 -21.71
N LYS A 247 15.89 12.02 -21.27
CA LYS A 247 17.01 11.68 -22.17
C LYS A 247 16.96 10.25 -22.73
N ASN A 248 16.37 9.29 -22.01
CA ASN A 248 16.46 7.86 -22.32
C ASN A 248 15.10 7.14 -22.46
N ILE A 249 13.97 7.86 -22.31
CA ILE A 249 12.63 7.27 -22.19
C ILE A 249 11.77 7.64 -23.40
N GLU A 250 11.32 6.65 -24.16
CA GLU A 250 10.34 6.85 -25.24
C GLU A 250 8.90 6.91 -24.66
N VAL A 251 8.15 7.99 -24.94
CA VAL A 251 6.76 8.14 -24.49
C VAL A 251 5.82 7.94 -25.67
N THR A 252 5.08 6.83 -25.68
CA THR A 252 4.26 6.40 -26.82
C THR A 252 2.76 6.51 -26.52
N LEU A 253 1.99 7.08 -27.44
CA LEU A 253 0.52 7.07 -27.40
C LEU A 253 0.01 5.86 -28.16
N TYR A 254 -0.68 4.96 -27.45
CA TYR A 254 -1.38 3.85 -28.06
C TYR A 254 -2.59 4.33 -28.88
N LYS A 255 -2.69 3.84 -30.12
CA LYS A 255 -3.72 4.24 -31.12
C LYS A 255 -4.47 3.05 -31.74
N GLY A 256 -4.36 1.86 -31.16
CA GLY A 256 -5.09 0.69 -31.63
C GLY A 256 -6.58 0.76 -31.28
N THR A 257 -7.36 -0.17 -31.84
CA THR A 257 -8.82 -0.25 -31.63
C THR A 257 -9.22 -1.00 -30.36
N GLU A 258 -8.33 -1.82 -29.81
CA GLU A 258 -8.57 -2.57 -28.57
C GLU A 258 -8.18 -1.74 -27.34
N PRO A 259 -8.74 -2.01 -26.14
CA PRO A 259 -8.26 -1.41 -24.90
C PRO A 259 -6.76 -1.69 -24.65
N LEU A 260 -6.02 -0.69 -24.17
CA LEU A 260 -4.57 -0.78 -23.92
C LEU A 260 -4.19 -1.99 -23.05
N LEU A 261 -5.01 -2.28 -22.03
CA LEU A 261 -4.82 -3.38 -21.08
C LEU A 261 -5.08 -4.77 -21.70
N ILE A 262 -5.76 -4.84 -22.84
CA ILE A 262 -5.92 -6.08 -23.63
C ILE A 262 -4.74 -6.20 -24.61
N ALA A 263 -4.40 -5.13 -25.32
CA ALA A 263 -3.35 -5.15 -26.35
C ALA A 263 -1.93 -5.45 -25.81
N TYR A 264 -1.66 -5.16 -24.54
CA TYR A 264 -0.41 -5.52 -23.85
C TYR A 264 -0.56 -6.76 -22.94
N ASP A 265 -1.63 -7.55 -23.10
CA ASP A 265 -1.94 -8.77 -22.34
C ASP A 265 -2.02 -8.64 -20.80
N ILE A 266 -1.95 -7.43 -20.27
CA ILE A 266 -2.12 -7.09 -18.84
C ILE A 266 -3.39 -7.72 -18.25
N HIS A 267 -4.49 -7.70 -19.00
CA HIS A 267 -5.75 -8.38 -18.66
C HIS A 267 -5.60 -9.89 -18.40
N LYS A 268 -4.80 -10.58 -19.22
CA LYS A 268 -4.52 -12.01 -19.06
C LYS A 268 -3.69 -12.24 -17.80
N GLU A 269 -2.72 -11.36 -17.52
CA GLU A 269 -1.87 -11.45 -16.33
C GLU A 269 -2.65 -11.15 -15.04
N ILE A 270 -3.58 -10.19 -15.03
CA ILE A 270 -4.51 -9.99 -13.88
C ILE A 270 -5.34 -11.26 -13.66
N LYS A 271 -5.89 -11.86 -14.72
CA LYS A 271 -6.64 -13.13 -14.61
C LYS A 271 -5.76 -14.30 -14.13
N ALA A 272 -4.50 -14.37 -14.56
CA ALA A 272 -3.55 -15.37 -14.07
C ALA A 272 -3.20 -15.16 -12.59
N ALA A 273 -3.01 -13.91 -12.15
CA ALA A 273 -2.75 -13.54 -10.77
C ALA A 273 -3.94 -13.71 -9.82
N LEU A 274 -5.16 -13.91 -10.35
CA LEU A 274 -6.34 -14.30 -9.56
C LEU A 274 -6.49 -15.83 -9.39
N ASN A 275 -5.76 -16.64 -10.16
CA ASN A 275 -5.80 -18.10 -10.01
C ASN A 275 -4.99 -18.58 -8.80
N VAL A 276 -5.47 -19.64 -8.15
CA VAL A 276 -4.72 -20.32 -7.06
C VAL A 276 -3.44 -20.96 -7.61
N LYS A 277 -3.49 -21.55 -8.82
CA LYS A 277 -2.33 -22.14 -9.49
C LYS A 277 -1.58 -21.11 -10.33
N VAL A 278 -0.26 -21.05 -10.15
CA VAL A 278 0.70 -20.30 -10.98
C VAL A 278 1.63 -21.31 -11.68
N ASN A 279 1.87 -21.18 -12.98
CA ASN A 279 2.84 -22.02 -13.68
C ASN A 279 4.20 -21.31 -13.76
N MET A 280 5.28 -22.04 -13.55
CA MET A 280 6.65 -21.54 -13.65
C MET A 280 7.23 -21.86 -15.04
N PRO A 281 8.11 -21.01 -15.62
CA PRO A 281 8.72 -21.22 -16.94
C PRO A 281 9.19 -22.64 -17.26
N SER A 282 9.81 -23.33 -16.30
CA SER A 282 10.36 -24.68 -16.44
C SER A 282 9.32 -25.82 -16.43
N GLY A 283 8.03 -25.51 -16.24
CA GLY A 283 6.96 -26.51 -16.15
C GLY A 283 6.69 -27.06 -14.74
N GLY A 284 7.34 -26.49 -13.73
CA GLY A 284 6.87 -26.52 -12.35
C GLY A 284 5.67 -25.59 -12.14
N TYR A 285 5.10 -25.59 -10.94
CA TYR A 285 3.98 -24.73 -10.57
C TYR A 285 3.91 -24.47 -9.06
N LEU A 286 3.21 -23.39 -8.70
CA LEU A 286 2.90 -23.00 -7.33
C LEU A 286 1.39 -23.09 -7.08
N PHE A 287 0.97 -23.41 -5.86
CA PHE A 287 -0.40 -23.16 -5.38
C PHE A 287 -0.37 -22.10 -4.27
N ILE A 288 -1.00 -20.95 -4.50
CA ILE A 288 -1.06 -19.82 -3.56
C ILE A 288 -2.47 -19.75 -2.96
N GLN A 289 -2.63 -20.16 -1.70
CA GLN A 289 -3.91 -20.22 -0.99
C GLN A 289 -3.98 -19.17 0.13
N GLN A 290 -4.97 -18.29 0.09
CA GLN A 290 -5.22 -17.28 1.12
C GLN A 290 -6.25 -17.81 2.13
N THR A 291 -5.87 -17.88 3.42
CA THR A 291 -6.80 -18.13 4.53
C THR A 291 -7.17 -16.81 5.22
N GLU A 292 -7.96 -16.86 6.31
CA GLU A 292 -8.27 -15.66 7.10
C GLU A 292 -7.05 -15.09 7.84
N ALA A 293 -6.14 -15.95 8.31
CA ALA A 293 -5.01 -15.55 9.16
C ALA A 293 -3.67 -15.46 8.41
N LEU A 294 -3.44 -16.34 7.43
CA LEU A 294 -2.17 -16.51 6.73
C LEU A 294 -2.34 -16.95 5.27
N THR A 295 -1.29 -16.76 4.46
CA THR A 295 -1.22 -17.31 3.09
C THR A 295 -0.28 -18.51 3.06
N VAL A 296 -0.69 -19.61 2.45
CA VAL A 296 0.16 -20.79 2.20
C VAL A 296 0.58 -20.80 0.73
N ILE A 297 1.83 -21.15 0.46
CA ILE A 297 2.36 -21.36 -0.90
C ILE A 297 3.02 -22.73 -0.96
N ASP A 298 2.53 -23.60 -1.85
CA ASP A 298 3.06 -24.95 -2.12
C ASP A 298 3.82 -24.97 -3.45
N VAL A 299 5.04 -25.54 -3.47
CA VAL A 299 5.98 -25.57 -4.61
C VAL A 299 6.06 -26.97 -5.23
N ASN A 300 5.77 -27.10 -6.53
CA ASN A 300 5.79 -28.37 -7.26
C ASN A 300 6.71 -28.31 -8.50
N SER A 301 7.52 -29.34 -8.73
CA SER A 301 8.39 -29.47 -9.92
C SER A 301 7.65 -29.87 -11.21
N GLY A 302 6.47 -30.47 -11.10
CA GLY A 302 5.56 -30.72 -12.22
C GLY A 302 6.15 -31.62 -13.31
N LYS A 303 6.53 -31.02 -14.45
CA LYS A 303 7.13 -31.73 -15.61
C LYS A 303 8.62 -31.46 -15.80
N PHE A 304 9.27 -30.76 -14.86
CA PHE A 304 10.67 -30.37 -15.00
C PHE A 304 11.63 -31.53 -14.71
N THR A 305 12.34 -31.99 -15.75
CA THR A 305 13.32 -33.09 -15.67
C THR A 305 14.61 -32.75 -16.42
N SER A 306 15.08 -31.50 -16.34
CA SER A 306 16.13 -30.98 -17.22
C SER A 306 17.58 -31.17 -16.74
N SER A 307 17.78 -31.67 -15.51
CA SER A 307 19.11 -31.74 -14.88
C SER A 307 19.60 -33.17 -14.72
N SER A 308 20.92 -33.30 -14.52
CA SER A 308 21.63 -34.58 -14.40
C SER A 308 21.23 -35.40 -13.17
N THR A 309 20.78 -34.71 -12.11
CA THR A 309 20.44 -35.30 -10.81
C THR A 309 19.10 -34.77 -10.29
N GLN A 310 18.48 -35.54 -9.38
CA GLN A 310 17.24 -35.13 -8.73
C GLN A 310 17.47 -33.89 -7.84
N ASP A 311 18.53 -33.86 -7.05
CA ASP A 311 18.85 -32.76 -6.13
C ASP A 311 19.07 -31.43 -6.88
N GLU A 312 19.82 -31.43 -7.99
CA GLU A 312 19.93 -30.26 -8.87
C GLU A 312 18.58 -29.80 -9.42
N THR A 313 17.69 -30.75 -9.74
CA THR A 313 16.35 -30.43 -10.28
C THR A 313 15.49 -29.78 -9.19
N ILE A 314 15.57 -30.27 -7.95
CA ILE A 314 14.88 -29.72 -6.78
C ILE A 314 15.40 -28.31 -6.50
N LEU A 315 16.71 -28.12 -6.35
CA LEU A 315 17.30 -26.81 -6.07
C LEU A 315 16.92 -25.78 -7.14
N LYS A 316 17.08 -26.11 -8.44
CA LYS A 316 16.70 -25.20 -9.53
C LYS A 316 15.19 -24.88 -9.53
N THR A 317 14.33 -25.85 -9.20
CA THR A 317 12.89 -25.62 -9.04
C THR A 317 12.61 -24.65 -7.88
N ASN A 318 13.29 -24.82 -6.74
CA ASN A 318 13.10 -23.96 -5.57
C ASN A 318 13.63 -22.54 -5.81
N ILE A 319 14.74 -22.34 -6.52
CA ILE A 319 15.22 -20.99 -6.92
C ILE A 319 14.26 -20.33 -7.93
N GLU A 320 13.72 -21.06 -8.90
CA GLU A 320 12.70 -20.54 -9.82
C GLU A 320 11.40 -20.16 -9.07
N ALA A 321 11.01 -20.98 -8.09
CA ALA A 321 9.90 -20.70 -7.19
C ALA A 321 10.15 -19.45 -6.33
N VAL A 322 11.35 -19.27 -5.76
CA VAL A 322 11.74 -18.06 -5.02
C VAL A 322 11.45 -16.78 -5.82
N HIS A 323 11.94 -16.70 -7.06
CA HIS A 323 11.75 -15.50 -7.89
C HIS A 323 10.27 -15.29 -8.29
N GLU A 324 9.54 -16.36 -8.65
CA GLU A 324 8.12 -16.24 -9.02
C GLU A 324 7.24 -15.96 -7.78
N ILE A 325 7.57 -16.46 -6.58
CA ILE A 325 6.92 -16.10 -5.30
C ILE A 325 7.12 -14.61 -5.02
N ALA A 326 8.37 -14.12 -5.06
CA ALA A 326 8.66 -12.71 -4.84
C ALA A 326 7.89 -11.80 -5.83
N ARG A 327 7.74 -12.23 -7.09
CA ARG A 327 6.89 -11.56 -8.09
C ARG A 327 5.40 -11.62 -7.71
N GLN A 328 4.86 -12.79 -7.39
CA GLN A 328 3.43 -12.97 -7.09
C GLN A 328 3.01 -12.23 -5.81
N LEU A 329 3.87 -12.13 -4.79
CA LEU A 329 3.60 -11.38 -3.56
C LEU A 329 3.42 -9.88 -3.83
N ARG A 330 4.23 -9.30 -4.72
CA ARG A 330 4.08 -7.93 -5.22
C ARG A 330 2.84 -7.78 -6.10
N LEU A 331 2.76 -8.57 -7.17
CA LEU A 331 1.70 -8.56 -8.19
C LEU A 331 0.27 -8.70 -7.61
N ARG A 332 0.10 -9.54 -6.59
CA ARG A 332 -1.19 -9.76 -5.91
C ARG A 332 -1.42 -8.85 -4.69
N ASN A 333 -0.39 -8.11 -4.26
CA ASN A 333 -0.31 -7.37 -3.00
C ASN A 333 -0.68 -8.22 -1.76
N ILE A 334 -0.03 -9.38 -1.62
CA ILE A 334 -0.22 -10.29 -0.47
C ILE A 334 0.54 -9.74 0.74
N GLY A 335 -0.04 -9.80 1.94
CA GLY A 335 0.64 -9.36 3.16
C GLY A 335 -0.02 -9.91 4.42
N GLY A 336 0.69 -9.85 5.54
CA GLY A 336 0.41 -10.63 6.75
C GLY A 336 1.45 -11.72 6.95
N MET A 337 1.04 -12.83 7.57
CA MET A 337 1.83 -14.06 7.67
C MET A 337 1.75 -14.85 6.36
N ILE A 338 2.88 -15.32 5.88
CA ILE A 338 3.02 -16.14 4.67
C ILE A 338 3.89 -17.35 5.07
N ILE A 339 3.49 -18.54 4.63
CA ILE A 339 4.24 -19.79 4.82
C ILE A 339 4.49 -20.38 3.44
N VAL A 340 5.74 -20.76 3.17
CA VAL A 340 6.14 -21.41 1.91
C VAL A 340 6.61 -22.84 2.21
N ASP A 341 5.96 -23.79 1.55
CA ASP A 341 6.31 -25.21 1.53
C ASP A 341 7.14 -25.47 0.26
N PHE A 342 8.47 -25.53 0.45
CA PHE A 342 9.44 -25.76 -0.63
C PHE A 342 9.70 -27.27 -0.79
N ILE A 343 10.08 -27.69 -1.99
CA ILE A 343 10.39 -29.11 -2.23
C ILE A 343 11.59 -29.53 -1.38
N ASP A 344 11.44 -30.63 -0.65
CA ASP A 344 12.41 -31.16 0.31
C ASP A 344 13.82 -31.28 -0.28
N MET A 345 14.79 -30.64 0.39
CA MET A 345 16.22 -30.72 0.06
C MET A 345 16.97 -31.48 1.15
N MET A 346 17.90 -32.36 0.78
CA MET A 346 18.72 -33.10 1.75
C MET A 346 19.97 -32.31 2.19
N SER A 347 20.53 -31.50 1.29
CA SER A 347 21.73 -30.70 1.55
C SER A 347 21.41 -29.45 2.37
N ARG A 348 22.20 -29.21 3.42
CA ARG A 348 22.13 -27.96 4.21
C ARG A 348 22.65 -26.74 3.42
N ALA A 349 23.58 -26.94 2.49
CA ALA A 349 24.08 -25.85 1.64
C ALA A 349 22.97 -25.33 0.72
N ASP A 350 22.22 -26.24 0.11
CA ASP A 350 21.13 -25.95 -0.83
C ASP A 350 19.98 -25.22 -0.12
N LYS A 351 19.65 -25.63 1.12
CA LYS A 351 18.71 -24.91 1.99
C LYS A 351 19.14 -23.48 2.31
N LEU A 352 20.44 -23.25 2.54
CA LEU A 352 20.97 -21.91 2.81
C LEU A 352 20.99 -21.05 1.55
N ALA A 353 21.44 -21.58 0.41
CA ALA A 353 21.46 -20.88 -0.87
C ALA A 353 20.04 -20.46 -1.32
N MET A 354 19.03 -21.31 -1.09
CA MET A 354 17.63 -20.95 -1.35
C MET A 354 17.12 -19.81 -0.46
N LEU A 355 17.53 -19.76 0.82
CA LEU A 355 17.15 -18.67 1.72
C LEU A 355 17.87 -17.35 1.37
N GLU A 356 19.13 -17.41 0.98
CA GLU A 356 19.92 -16.25 0.53
C GLU A 356 19.31 -15.63 -0.75
N GLU A 357 19.00 -16.46 -1.76
CA GLU A 357 18.28 -16.02 -2.97
C GLU A 357 16.86 -15.50 -2.66
N LEU A 358 16.19 -16.02 -1.62
CA LEU A 358 14.88 -15.54 -1.18
C LEU A 358 14.96 -14.15 -0.55
N GLU A 359 15.97 -13.87 0.27
CA GLU A 359 16.23 -12.52 0.78
C GLU A 359 16.54 -11.53 -0.35
N ILE A 360 17.42 -11.92 -1.29
CA ILE A 360 17.79 -11.11 -2.47
C ILE A 360 16.58 -10.81 -3.37
N ALA A 361 15.74 -11.80 -3.68
CA ALA A 361 14.55 -11.62 -4.52
C ALA A 361 13.46 -10.74 -3.87
N LEU A 362 13.50 -10.62 -2.54
CA LEU A 362 12.56 -9.85 -1.73
C LEU A 362 13.07 -8.44 -1.34
N GLU A 363 14.38 -8.18 -1.35
CA GLU A 363 14.98 -6.85 -1.08
C GLU A 363 14.32 -5.67 -1.83
N PRO A 364 14.03 -5.73 -3.15
CA PRO A 364 13.41 -4.60 -3.86
C PRO A 364 11.95 -4.32 -3.47
N ASP A 365 11.34 -5.14 -2.62
CA ASP A 365 9.93 -5.00 -2.25
C ASP A 365 9.70 -3.90 -1.20
N LYS A 366 9.02 -2.82 -1.65
CA LYS A 366 8.58 -1.68 -0.84
C LYS A 366 7.78 -2.06 0.41
N ALA A 367 7.15 -3.24 0.41
CA ALA A 367 6.39 -3.78 1.54
C ALA A 367 7.24 -4.29 2.72
N LYS A 368 8.57 -4.23 2.64
CA LYS A 368 9.50 -4.69 3.70
C LYS A 368 9.20 -6.12 4.17
N PRO A 369 9.29 -7.11 3.28
CA PRO A 369 9.28 -8.51 3.68
C PRO A 369 10.38 -8.79 4.72
N GLN A 370 10.12 -9.72 5.64
CA GLN A 370 11.06 -10.26 6.61
C GLN A 370 10.97 -11.77 6.58
N VAL A 371 12.03 -12.42 6.08
CA VAL A 371 12.15 -13.88 6.01
C VAL A 371 12.42 -14.41 7.43
N GLY A 372 11.71 -15.46 7.82
CA GLY A 372 11.91 -16.19 9.07
C GLY A 372 12.95 -17.30 8.91
N GLN A 373 13.17 -18.06 9.98
CA GLN A 373 14.01 -19.26 9.87
C GLN A 373 13.24 -20.40 9.20
N LEU A 374 13.98 -21.34 8.61
CA LEU A 374 13.42 -22.63 8.18
C LEU A 374 12.98 -23.40 9.43
N SER A 375 11.70 -23.81 9.48
CA SER A 375 11.16 -24.63 10.56
C SER A 375 11.70 -26.07 10.51
N ASP A 376 11.59 -26.80 11.62
CA ASP A 376 11.90 -28.24 11.70
C ASP A 376 11.06 -29.10 10.72
N LEU A 377 9.94 -28.56 10.23
CA LEU A 377 9.05 -29.18 9.24
C LEU A 377 9.40 -28.84 7.78
N GLY A 378 10.49 -28.11 7.52
CA GLY A 378 10.90 -27.70 6.17
C GLY A 378 10.16 -26.48 5.60
N LEU A 379 9.15 -25.97 6.30
CA LEU A 379 8.42 -24.76 5.92
C LEU A 379 9.27 -23.50 6.19
N VAL A 380 9.23 -22.53 5.26
CA VAL A 380 9.82 -21.20 5.43
C VAL A 380 8.72 -20.21 5.84
N GLU A 381 8.93 -19.52 6.95
CA GLU A 381 8.06 -18.43 7.40
C GLU A 381 8.46 -17.10 6.76
N LEU A 382 7.48 -16.24 6.48
CA LEU A 382 7.68 -14.92 5.90
C LEU A 382 6.62 -13.96 6.45
N THR A 383 7.01 -12.74 6.81
CA THR A 383 6.05 -11.66 7.09
C THR A 383 6.21 -10.53 6.07
N ARG A 384 5.11 -9.91 5.62
CA ARG A 384 5.14 -8.80 4.64
C ARG A 384 4.11 -7.74 5.01
N HIS A 385 4.50 -6.46 5.08
CA HIS A 385 3.56 -5.40 5.45
C HIS A 385 2.56 -5.13 4.30
N ARG A 386 1.28 -5.36 4.57
CA ARG A 386 0.20 -5.06 3.63
C ARG A 386 0.13 -3.56 3.30
N GLN A 387 0.27 -3.22 2.01
CA GLN A 387 0.32 -1.83 1.52
C GLN A 387 -1.04 -1.26 1.10
N GLY A 388 -2.08 -2.10 0.98
CA GLY A 388 -3.41 -1.70 0.53
C GLY A 388 -4.37 -2.89 0.41
N GLN A 389 -5.37 -2.79 -0.46
CA GLN A 389 -6.19 -3.91 -0.90
C GLN A 389 -5.41 -4.92 -1.74
N SER A 390 -5.80 -6.19 -1.69
CA SER A 390 -5.21 -7.22 -2.56
C SER A 390 -5.86 -7.22 -3.95
N LEU A 391 -5.17 -7.77 -4.95
CA LEU A 391 -5.73 -7.93 -6.29
C LEU A 391 -7.05 -8.74 -6.27
N SER A 392 -7.13 -9.71 -5.35
CA SER A 392 -8.34 -10.51 -5.09
C SER A 392 -9.51 -9.71 -4.50
N GLU A 393 -9.27 -8.72 -3.65
CA GLU A 393 -10.32 -7.83 -3.12
C GLU A 393 -10.82 -6.82 -4.16
N ILE A 394 -9.93 -6.32 -5.03
CA ILE A 394 -10.27 -5.31 -6.04
C ILE A 394 -11.08 -5.92 -7.20
N PHE A 395 -10.71 -7.12 -7.67
CA PHE A 395 -11.28 -7.72 -8.89
C PHE A 395 -12.22 -8.91 -8.64
N THR A 396 -12.55 -9.26 -7.39
CA THR A 396 -13.48 -10.36 -7.12
C THR A 396 -14.54 -10.00 -6.08
N LYS A 397 -15.68 -10.68 -6.14
CA LYS A 397 -16.76 -10.62 -5.14
C LYS A 397 -16.90 -11.99 -4.49
N LYS A 398 -17.10 -12.04 -3.17
CA LYS A 398 -17.41 -13.28 -2.43
C LYS A 398 -18.65 -13.92 -3.06
N CYS A 399 -18.59 -15.21 -3.36
CA CYS A 399 -19.73 -15.94 -3.92
C CYS A 399 -20.85 -16.08 -2.86
N PRO A 400 -22.11 -15.70 -3.17
CA PRO A 400 -23.20 -15.76 -2.20
C PRO A 400 -23.61 -17.19 -1.82
N HIS A 401 -23.42 -18.16 -2.73
CA HIS A 401 -23.87 -19.54 -2.51
C HIS A 401 -22.97 -20.34 -1.54
N CYS A 402 -21.67 -20.10 -1.55
CA CYS A 402 -20.71 -20.77 -0.65
C CYS A 402 -20.20 -19.85 0.47
N GLN A 403 -20.96 -18.79 0.81
CA GLN A 403 -20.70 -17.89 1.94
C GLN A 403 -19.29 -17.25 1.96
N GLY A 404 -18.61 -17.21 0.81
CA GLY A 404 -17.26 -16.68 0.65
C GLY A 404 -16.12 -17.71 0.58
N SER A 405 -16.38 -19.03 0.60
CA SER A 405 -15.35 -20.06 0.33
C SER A 405 -14.81 -20.04 -1.12
N GLY A 406 -15.42 -19.24 -1.99
CA GLY A 406 -14.97 -18.97 -3.35
C GLY A 406 -15.44 -17.60 -3.81
N CYS A 407 -14.85 -17.10 -4.91
CA CYS A 407 -15.12 -15.76 -5.43
C CYS A 407 -15.51 -15.79 -6.91
N SER A 408 -16.40 -14.89 -7.29
CA SER A 408 -16.67 -14.56 -8.70
C SER A 408 -15.77 -13.39 -9.12
N VAL A 409 -15.00 -13.56 -10.20
CA VAL A 409 -14.23 -12.46 -10.80
C VAL A 409 -15.20 -11.44 -11.41
N ILE A 410 -14.92 -10.14 -11.24
CA ILE A 410 -15.70 -9.05 -11.82
C ILE A 410 -15.33 -8.93 -13.30
N ASP A 411 -16.33 -8.82 -14.18
CA ASP A 411 -16.09 -8.67 -15.61
C ASP A 411 -15.31 -7.41 -15.97
N PHE A 412 -14.28 -7.59 -16.79
CA PHE A 412 -13.34 -6.54 -17.19
C PHE A 412 -13.89 -5.71 -18.36
N ASN A 413 -14.82 -4.81 -18.06
CA ASN A 413 -15.28 -3.81 -19.03
C ASN A 413 -14.28 -2.64 -19.09
N PHE A 414 -13.19 -2.80 -19.86
CA PHE A 414 -12.17 -1.77 -20.04
C PHE A 414 -12.59 -0.69 -21.03
N ALA A 415 -12.06 0.52 -20.86
CA ALA A 415 -12.38 1.64 -21.72
C ALA A 415 -11.77 1.50 -23.13
N THR A 416 -12.60 1.17 -24.12
CA THR A 416 -12.21 1.16 -25.54
C THR A 416 -11.74 2.55 -26.00
N PRO A 417 -10.62 2.68 -26.74
CA PRO A 417 -10.15 3.95 -27.28
C PRO A 417 -11.22 4.64 -28.14
N THR A 418 -11.89 5.65 -27.56
CA THR A 418 -13.16 6.12 -28.09
C THR A 418 -12.96 7.05 -29.29
N ALA A 419 -13.25 6.56 -30.50
CA ALA A 419 -13.18 7.36 -31.72
C ALA A 419 -14.03 8.65 -31.66
N GLU A 420 -15.10 8.64 -30.86
CA GLU A 420 -15.97 9.82 -30.63
C GLU A 420 -15.39 10.86 -29.65
N GLY A 421 -14.44 10.46 -28.79
CA GLY A 421 -13.86 11.34 -27.77
C GLY A 421 -13.08 12.49 -28.41
N GLU A 422 -12.28 12.18 -29.43
CA GLU A 422 -11.65 13.20 -30.26
C GLU A 422 -12.68 14.05 -31.03
N TYR A 423 -13.78 13.46 -31.49
CA TYR A 423 -14.79 14.19 -32.28
C TYR A 423 -15.51 15.25 -31.44
N ARG A 424 -15.92 14.90 -30.21
CA ARG A 424 -16.48 15.87 -29.24
C ARG A 424 -15.44 16.92 -28.82
N ALA A 425 -14.19 16.53 -28.56
CA ALA A 425 -13.13 17.47 -28.19
C ALA A 425 -12.74 18.43 -29.34
N LYS A 426 -12.72 17.96 -30.58
CA LYS A 426 -12.46 18.78 -31.78
C LYS A 426 -13.63 19.73 -32.07
N ALA A 427 -14.88 19.25 -31.96
CA ALA A 427 -16.08 20.10 -32.10
C ALA A 427 -16.10 21.23 -31.06
N ALA A 428 -15.78 20.94 -29.79
CA ALA A 428 -15.70 21.94 -28.74
C ALA A 428 -14.57 22.97 -28.96
N LYS A 429 -13.41 22.54 -29.46
CA LYS A 429 -12.25 23.42 -29.72
C LYS A 429 -12.40 24.29 -30.98
N LEU A 430 -13.19 23.88 -31.96
CA LEU A 430 -13.32 24.58 -33.26
C LEU A 430 -14.25 25.81 -33.24
N LYS A 431 -15.04 26.04 -32.18
CA LYS A 431 -16.06 27.12 -32.08
C LYS A 431 -17.00 27.22 -33.31
N LEU A 432 -17.25 26.11 -34.01
CA LEU A 432 -18.21 26.08 -35.10
C LEU A 432 -19.63 26.33 -34.54
N PRO A 433 -20.40 27.27 -35.09
CA PRO A 433 -21.70 27.64 -34.54
C PRO A 433 -22.72 26.52 -34.79
N VAL A 434 -23.13 25.82 -33.73
CA VAL A 434 -24.24 24.86 -33.75
C VAL A 434 -25.57 25.63 -33.79
N ASN A 435 -25.77 26.42 -34.85
CA ASN A 435 -27.00 27.16 -35.10
C ASN A 435 -27.08 27.66 -36.55
N ASN A 436 -27.35 26.76 -37.51
CA ASN A 436 -27.98 27.13 -38.79
C ASN A 436 -28.58 25.96 -39.59
N PHE A 437 -29.36 25.08 -38.94
CA PHE A 437 -30.37 24.30 -39.68
C PHE A 437 -31.63 25.15 -39.90
N LYS A 438 -31.58 26.06 -40.88
CA LYS A 438 -32.75 26.81 -41.36
C LYS A 438 -32.95 26.66 -42.86
N LYS A 439 -33.97 25.86 -43.19
CA LYS A 439 -34.85 25.92 -44.37
C LYS A 439 -34.26 26.61 -45.61
N ASN A 440 -33.83 25.81 -46.60
CA ASN A 440 -33.98 26.25 -47.99
C ASN A 440 -35.45 26.03 -48.37
N ASN A 441 -36.13 27.06 -48.86
CA ASN A 441 -37.59 27.12 -48.96
C ASN A 441 -37.99 27.29 -50.44
N ASN A 442 -38.92 26.47 -50.95
CA ASN A 442 -39.38 26.60 -52.34
C ASN A 442 -40.92 26.54 -52.40
N ASN A 443 -41.51 27.45 -53.18
CA ASN A 443 -42.95 27.75 -53.21
C ASN A 443 -43.84 26.50 -53.44
N LYS A 444 -45.03 26.38 -52.83
CA LYS A 444 -46.16 27.32 -52.97
C LYS A 444 -47.15 27.39 -51.80
N GLN A 445 -47.98 28.44 -51.87
CA GLN A 445 -49.20 28.79 -51.14
C GLN A 445 -50.24 27.62 -51.04
N ASN A 446 -51.26 27.64 -50.16
CA ASN A 446 -51.84 28.80 -49.44
C ASN A 446 -52.58 28.49 -48.12
N ASN A 447 -52.99 29.57 -47.44
CA ASN A 447 -54.04 29.72 -46.41
C ASN A 447 -53.71 29.55 -44.91
N LYS A 448 -54.48 30.33 -44.13
CA LYS A 448 -54.40 30.73 -42.70
C LYS A 448 -55.66 30.15 -41.96
N PRO A 449 -55.76 30.14 -40.61
CA PRO A 449 -55.77 31.36 -39.79
C PRO A 449 -55.01 31.29 -38.44
N GLN A 450 -55.23 32.30 -37.60
CA GLN A 450 -54.49 32.65 -36.37
C GLN A 450 -54.82 31.81 -35.13
N VAL A 451 -53.92 31.87 -34.13
CA VAL A 451 -54.23 31.82 -32.69
C VAL A 451 -53.37 32.90 -32.01
N GLU A 452 -53.91 33.60 -31.00
CA GLU A 452 -53.22 34.60 -30.15
C GLU A 452 -53.04 34.07 -28.70
N GLU A 453 -52.53 34.90 -27.79
CA GLU A 453 -51.78 34.47 -26.61
C GLU A 453 -52.59 34.16 -25.33
N THR A 454 -52.08 33.18 -24.55
CA THR A 454 -52.19 33.07 -23.06
C THR A 454 -53.60 32.77 -22.46
N PRO A 455 -53.71 32.54 -21.13
CA PRO A 455 -53.16 31.35 -20.46
C PRO A 455 -54.19 30.62 -19.56
N ALA A 456 -53.95 29.35 -19.22
CA ALA A 456 -54.75 28.63 -18.21
C ALA A 456 -53.90 27.61 -17.44
N GLU A 457 -54.22 27.42 -16.15
CA GLU A 457 -53.64 26.42 -15.27
C GLU A 457 -54.27 25.04 -15.51
N ILE A 458 -53.47 23.97 -15.45
CA ILE A 458 -53.96 22.60 -15.24
C ILE A 458 -53.08 21.92 -14.18
N GLN A 459 -53.72 21.33 -13.17
CA GLN A 459 -53.08 20.45 -12.20
C GLN A 459 -53.04 19.03 -12.78
N GLU A 460 -51.87 18.39 -12.84
CA GLU A 460 -51.79 16.94 -13.06
C GLU A 460 -51.39 16.22 -11.76
N GLN A 461 -52.18 15.21 -11.42
CA GLN A 461 -52.03 14.40 -10.21
C GLN A 461 -51.10 13.23 -10.53
N ILE A 462 -50.08 13.00 -9.69
CA ILE A 462 -49.20 11.84 -9.81
C ILE A 462 -49.90 10.65 -9.12
N PRO A 463 -50.25 9.55 -9.83
CA PRO A 463 -50.79 8.36 -9.20
C PRO A 463 -49.67 7.61 -8.47
N THR A 464 -49.70 7.61 -7.14
CA THR A 464 -48.81 6.78 -6.32
C THR A 464 -49.25 5.31 -6.37
N PRO A 465 -48.40 4.35 -6.72
CA PRO A 465 -48.71 2.93 -6.58
C PRO A 465 -48.72 2.55 -5.09
N GLU A 466 -49.82 1.98 -4.61
CA GLU A 466 -49.90 1.43 -3.26
C GLU A 466 -49.04 0.16 -3.13
N ILE A 467 -48.02 0.20 -2.29
CA ILE A 467 -47.24 -0.98 -1.92
C ILE A 467 -47.93 -1.66 -0.74
N GLN A 468 -48.70 -2.71 -1.03
CA GLN A 468 -49.26 -3.57 0.02
C GLN A 468 -48.15 -4.45 0.60
N VAL A 469 -47.81 -4.22 1.87
CA VAL A 469 -46.81 -4.99 2.60
C VAL A 469 -47.51 -6.14 3.33
N GLU A 470 -47.57 -7.32 2.70
CA GLU A 470 -48.03 -8.54 3.37
C GLU A 470 -46.93 -9.10 4.29
N ASN A 471 -47.28 -9.43 5.53
CA ASN A 471 -46.37 -10.01 6.51
C ASN A 471 -46.10 -11.51 6.21
N PRO A 472 -44.84 -11.94 6.01
CA PRO A 472 -44.50 -13.32 5.68
C PRO A 472 -44.48 -14.22 6.94
N SER A 473 -45.65 -14.53 7.52
CA SER A 473 -45.73 -15.31 8.77
C SER A 473 -46.95 -16.24 8.91
N VAL A 474 -47.61 -16.65 7.81
CA VAL A 474 -48.77 -17.57 7.85
C VAL A 474 -48.65 -18.80 6.92
N ILE A 475 -47.70 -18.81 5.98
CA ILE A 475 -47.62 -19.85 4.92
C ILE A 475 -47.18 -21.24 5.46
N ALA A 476 -46.48 -21.29 6.59
CA ALA A 476 -45.91 -22.53 7.15
C ALA A 476 -46.92 -23.50 7.80
N VAL A 477 -48.24 -23.20 7.79
CA VAL A 477 -49.26 -23.97 8.54
C VAL A 477 -50.32 -24.63 7.65
N GLN A 478 -50.41 -24.31 6.35
CA GLN A 478 -51.51 -24.80 5.48
C GLN A 478 -51.13 -25.96 4.53
N GLU A 479 -49.86 -26.35 4.43
CA GLU A 479 -49.45 -27.49 3.57
C GLU A 479 -49.53 -28.87 4.25
N VAL A 480 -49.76 -28.93 5.57
CA VAL A 480 -49.74 -30.20 6.34
C VAL A 480 -51.10 -30.93 6.33
N GLU A 481 -52.24 -30.25 6.14
CA GLU A 481 -53.57 -30.88 6.22
C GLU A 481 -54.14 -31.42 4.89
N ASN A 482 -53.54 -31.09 3.74
CA ASN A 482 -54.14 -31.36 2.41
C ASN A 482 -53.63 -32.63 1.70
N THR A 483 -52.71 -33.39 2.29
CA THR A 483 -52.09 -34.57 1.65
C THR A 483 -52.75 -35.91 1.99
N ASP A 484 -53.56 -36.00 3.06
CA ASP A 484 -54.00 -37.29 3.63
C ASP A 484 -55.42 -37.77 3.20
N LYS A 485 -56.06 -37.11 2.23
CA LYS A 485 -57.46 -37.41 1.83
C LYS A 485 -57.67 -37.67 0.34
N LYS A 486 -56.76 -38.38 -0.35
CA LYS A 486 -56.99 -38.78 -1.76
C LYS A 486 -56.26 -40.01 -2.32
N ARG A 487 -56.25 -41.18 -1.63
CA ARG A 487 -56.03 -42.49 -2.30
C ARG A 487 -56.46 -43.75 -1.51
N LYS A 488 -57.72 -44.17 -1.69
CA LYS A 488 -58.17 -45.58 -1.53
C LYS A 488 -59.09 -45.93 -2.70
N GLY A 489 -58.85 -47.04 -3.41
CA GLY A 489 -59.87 -47.58 -4.33
C GLY A 489 -59.47 -48.17 -5.70
N ARG A 490 -58.51 -49.11 -5.80
CA ARG A 490 -58.68 -50.28 -6.71
C ARG A 490 -57.77 -51.45 -6.31
N LYS A 491 -58.26 -52.68 -6.52
CA LYS A 491 -57.57 -53.96 -6.28
C LYS A 491 -57.16 -54.59 -7.63
N THR A 492 -56.05 -55.34 -7.70
CA THR A 492 -56.02 -56.83 -7.73
C THR A 492 -54.73 -57.45 -8.31
N ARG A 493 -54.32 -58.61 -7.73
CA ARG A 493 -53.58 -59.77 -8.31
C ARG A 493 -52.03 -59.73 -8.52
N PHE A 494 -51.37 -60.67 -7.82
CA PHE A 494 -50.25 -61.57 -8.22
C PHE A 494 -48.89 -60.96 -8.67
N ASP A 495 -47.71 -61.52 -8.34
CA ASP A 495 -47.32 -62.68 -7.50
C ASP A 495 -45.91 -62.46 -6.85
N LYS A 496 -45.40 -63.47 -6.11
CA LYS A 496 -44.07 -63.67 -5.46
C LYS A 496 -42.84 -62.94 -6.07
N LYS A 497 -41.72 -62.69 -5.36
CA LYS A 497 -41.05 -63.53 -4.32
C LYS A 497 -39.92 -62.78 -3.57
N LYS A 498 -39.81 -62.95 -2.23
CA LYS A 498 -38.61 -62.88 -1.30
C LYS A 498 -37.58 -61.70 -1.43
N THR A 499 -36.86 -61.27 -0.39
CA THR A 499 -36.49 -61.93 0.88
C THR A 499 -36.28 -60.93 2.05
N GLU A 500 -36.45 -61.41 3.29
CA GLU A 500 -35.89 -60.98 4.61
C GLU A 500 -35.38 -59.52 4.84
N GLN A 501 -35.85 -58.72 5.82
CA GLN A 501 -36.03 -58.85 7.30
C GLN A 501 -34.83 -58.31 8.12
N VAL A 502 -34.97 -57.56 9.24
CA VAL A 502 -36.15 -56.93 9.90
C VAL A 502 -35.88 -55.41 10.11
N GLU A 503 -36.09 -54.60 11.18
CA GLU A 503 -36.64 -54.67 12.57
C GLU A 503 -37.71 -53.55 12.80
N THR A 504 -37.97 -53.09 14.05
CA THR A 504 -39.10 -52.20 14.42
C THR A 504 -38.77 -51.11 15.48
N PRO A 505 -39.58 -50.03 15.61
CA PRO A 505 -39.22 -48.79 16.32
C PRO A 505 -39.95 -48.59 17.68
N LEU A 506 -39.58 -47.52 18.41
CA LEU A 506 -40.41 -46.64 19.27
C LEU A 506 -39.57 -45.35 19.51
N ALA A 507 -39.96 -44.16 19.07
CA ALA A 507 -41.02 -43.27 19.58
C ALA A 507 -40.61 -42.47 20.83
N VAL A 508 -40.57 -41.14 20.70
CA VAL A 508 -40.35 -40.14 21.76
C VAL A 508 -41.37 -39.02 21.57
N THR A 509 -41.92 -38.49 22.67
CA THR A 509 -42.93 -37.42 22.67
C THR A 509 -42.57 -36.31 23.66
N ASP A 510 -42.47 -35.10 23.12
CA ASP A 510 -43.03 -33.83 23.62
C ASP A 510 -42.47 -33.12 24.88
N GLU A 511 -42.06 -31.87 24.63
CA GLU A 511 -42.24 -30.62 25.41
C GLU A 511 -41.84 -30.58 26.91
N VAL A 512 -40.75 -29.91 27.32
CA VAL A 512 -40.48 -28.43 27.36
C VAL A 512 -41.25 -27.67 28.46
N HIS A 513 -40.51 -27.09 29.43
CA HIS A 513 -40.91 -25.84 30.08
C HIS A 513 -39.74 -25.05 30.73
N THR A 514 -39.51 -23.84 30.21
CA THR A 514 -39.03 -22.59 30.85
C THR A 514 -38.41 -22.56 32.27
N ALA A 515 -37.24 -21.92 32.40
CA ALA A 515 -36.95 -20.90 33.44
C ALA A 515 -35.67 -20.09 33.11
N GLU A 516 -35.56 -18.86 33.63
CA GLU A 516 -34.40 -17.95 33.50
C GLU A 516 -33.45 -18.05 34.71
N THR A 517 -32.14 -17.82 34.55
CA THR A 517 -31.24 -17.51 35.68
C THR A 517 -30.23 -16.40 35.41
N VAL A 518 -30.43 -15.31 36.14
CA VAL A 518 -29.60 -14.13 36.38
C VAL A 518 -28.11 -14.42 36.59
N LEU A 519 -27.24 -13.57 36.00
CA LEU A 519 -25.80 -13.51 36.26
C LEU A 519 -25.46 -12.95 37.66
N LYS A 520 -24.39 -13.46 38.29
CA LYS A 520 -23.76 -12.85 39.48
C LYS A 520 -22.26 -12.63 39.29
N VAL A 521 -21.70 -11.82 40.17
CA VAL A 521 -20.44 -11.07 39.99
C VAL A 521 -19.22 -11.81 40.54
N ASN A 522 -18.06 -11.51 39.98
CA ASN A 522 -16.72 -11.96 40.38
C ASN A 522 -16.44 -11.78 41.89
N GLU A 523 -15.64 -12.69 42.45
CA GLU A 523 -14.81 -12.44 43.63
C GLU A 523 -13.33 -12.63 43.25
N GLU A 524 -12.44 -11.81 43.82
CA GLU A 524 -10.99 -11.87 43.58
C GLU A 524 -10.32 -12.84 44.57
N ILE A 525 -9.32 -13.60 44.11
CA ILE A 525 -8.46 -14.42 44.98
C ILE A 525 -7.00 -14.01 44.79
N LYS A 526 -6.37 -13.57 45.88
CA LYS A 526 -4.91 -13.38 45.96
C LYS A 526 -4.21 -14.71 46.27
N PRO A 527 -3.03 -14.99 45.72
CA PRO A 527 -2.14 -16.01 46.26
C PRO A 527 -1.36 -15.46 47.47
N GLU A 528 -1.23 -16.27 48.51
CA GLU A 528 -0.30 -16.07 49.63
C GLU A 528 0.35 -17.42 49.96
N ILE A 529 1.59 -17.43 50.45
CA ILE A 529 2.50 -18.61 50.39
C ILE A 529 2.75 -19.19 51.79
N ALA A 530 2.66 -20.52 51.92
CA ALA A 530 3.33 -21.31 52.96
C ALA A 530 3.59 -22.75 52.49
N GLU A 531 4.71 -23.34 52.91
CA GLU A 531 5.12 -24.73 52.62
C GLU A 531 5.02 -25.63 53.88
N GLU A 532 5.64 -26.81 53.82
CA GLU A 532 6.05 -27.75 54.89
C GLU A 532 5.19 -29.03 55.10
N VAL A 533 5.75 -30.23 55.34
CA VAL A 533 7.15 -30.78 55.29
C VAL A 533 7.08 -32.32 55.16
N LEU A 534 8.22 -33.00 54.89
CA LEU A 534 8.61 -34.42 55.12
C LEU A 534 9.04 -35.16 53.81
N GLU A 535 10.19 -35.87 53.73
CA GLU A 535 11.18 -36.25 54.77
C GLU A 535 12.62 -36.51 54.22
N ALA A 536 13.63 -36.47 55.12
CA ALA A 536 15.02 -37.02 55.05
C ALA A 536 15.94 -36.70 53.83
N LYS A 537 17.03 -35.91 53.96
CA LYS A 537 18.38 -36.21 54.56
C LYS A 537 19.22 -37.23 53.75
N SER A 538 20.52 -37.06 53.48
CA SER A 538 21.57 -36.07 53.89
C SER A 538 22.75 -36.12 52.87
N THR A 539 23.74 -35.20 52.78
CA THR A 539 24.58 -34.56 53.82
C THR A 539 25.22 -33.20 53.44
N LYS A 540 25.21 -32.25 54.40
CA LYS A 540 26.30 -31.33 54.85
C LYS A 540 27.18 -30.58 53.83
N THR A 541 27.02 -29.26 53.68
CA THR A 541 27.75 -28.13 54.37
C THR A 541 29.21 -27.93 53.90
N GLU A 542 29.76 -26.71 53.80
CA GLU A 542 29.44 -25.44 54.50
C GLU A 542 29.27 -24.20 53.59
N LYS A 543 29.21 -22.97 54.15
CA LYS A 543 28.92 -21.70 53.47
C LYS A 543 30.09 -20.67 53.60
N PRO A 544 30.07 -19.51 52.88
CA PRO A 544 31.28 -18.81 52.44
C PRO A 544 31.74 -17.65 53.35
N LEU A 545 32.89 -17.06 53.04
CA LEU A 545 33.25 -15.65 53.31
C LEU A 545 34.38 -15.15 52.37
N GLU A 546 34.31 -13.85 52.02
CA GLU A 546 35.39 -12.86 51.82
C GLU A 546 36.57 -12.99 50.80
N VAL A 547 36.70 -11.92 49.99
CA VAL A 547 37.90 -11.07 49.75
C VAL A 547 39.01 -11.47 48.74
N GLN A 548 39.32 -10.48 47.89
CA GLN A 548 40.55 -10.11 47.15
C GLN A 548 41.75 -11.09 47.12
N ALA A 549 42.35 -11.29 45.93
CA ALA A 549 43.77 -11.00 45.65
C ALA A 549 44.15 -11.12 44.16
N GLU A 550 45.35 -10.60 43.86
CA GLU A 550 46.07 -10.43 42.59
C GLU A 550 46.51 -11.74 41.89
N ALA A 551 46.77 -11.68 40.56
CA ALA A 551 47.76 -12.51 39.87
C ALA A 551 48.14 -11.97 38.47
N GLU A 552 49.41 -11.64 38.26
CA GLU A 552 50.10 -11.71 36.96
C GLU A 552 51.07 -12.94 36.97
N PRO A 553 51.99 -13.14 36.00
CA PRO A 553 51.70 -13.73 34.70
C PRO A 553 52.58 -14.97 34.40
N VAL A 554 52.27 -15.70 33.32
CA VAL A 554 53.21 -16.70 32.75
C VAL A 554 53.27 -16.57 31.22
N ALA A 555 54.47 -16.82 30.70
CA ALA A 555 54.90 -16.82 29.30
C ALA A 555 54.27 -17.99 28.46
N GLU A 556 54.57 -18.23 27.18
CA GLU A 556 55.74 -17.83 26.36
C GLU A 556 55.46 -17.81 24.83
N GLN A 557 56.52 -17.52 24.06
CA GLN A 557 56.71 -17.41 22.60
C GLN A 557 56.37 -18.70 21.79
N PRO A 558 56.49 -18.78 20.43
CA PRO A 558 57.10 -17.88 19.42
C PRO A 558 56.14 -17.55 18.23
N ALA A 559 56.51 -17.04 17.04
CA ALA A 559 57.79 -16.81 16.34
C ALA A 559 57.69 -15.61 15.34
N ALA A 560 58.77 -15.33 14.57
CA ALA A 560 58.78 -14.34 13.48
C ALA A 560 59.77 -14.70 12.34
N THR A 561 59.54 -14.12 11.15
CA THR A 561 60.44 -14.01 9.98
C THR A 561 60.06 -12.69 9.27
N GLU A 562 60.85 -11.61 9.36
CA GLU A 562 62.04 -11.30 8.53
C GLU A 562 61.71 -10.95 7.07
N GLU A 563 61.91 -9.68 6.67
CA GLU A 563 63.00 -9.32 5.73
C GLU A 563 63.37 -7.81 5.74
N SER A 564 64.55 -7.52 5.19
CA SER A 564 65.34 -6.27 5.13
C SER A 564 65.15 -5.46 3.82
N ALA A 565 65.67 -4.24 3.56
CA ALA A 565 66.26 -3.13 4.35
C ALA A 565 66.50 -1.89 3.43
N GLU A 566 67.08 -0.80 3.98
CA GLU A 566 67.71 0.36 3.29
C GLU A 566 66.78 1.33 2.52
N THR A 567 67.12 2.61 2.28
CA THR A 567 68.39 3.38 2.46
C THR A 567 68.17 4.79 3.07
N GLN A 568 69.25 5.52 3.37
CA GLN A 568 69.28 6.91 3.89
C GLN A 568 69.16 7.95 2.73
N SER A 569 68.96 9.28 2.88
CA SER A 569 69.46 10.20 3.92
C SER A 569 68.85 11.64 3.84
N ALA A 570 69.11 12.43 4.91
CA ALA A 570 69.30 13.90 4.95
C ALA A 570 68.11 14.90 5.10
N GLU A 571 68.44 15.98 5.83
CA GLU A 571 67.81 17.32 6.00
C GLU A 571 66.44 17.50 6.69
N GLN A 572 66.53 17.91 7.97
CA GLN A 572 65.61 18.75 8.77
C GLN A 572 66.28 20.15 8.96
N PRO A 573 65.63 21.21 9.53
CA PRO A 573 64.40 21.24 10.34
C PRO A 573 63.41 22.35 9.84
N SER A 574 62.45 22.95 10.56
CA SER A 574 61.94 22.89 11.96
C SER A 574 60.51 23.46 12.00
N GLU A 575 59.62 22.94 12.87
CA GLU A 575 58.76 23.66 13.85
C GLU A 575 57.62 22.76 14.36
N GLU A 576 56.94 23.18 15.45
CA GLU A 576 56.16 22.31 16.34
C GLU A 576 54.63 22.50 16.23
N GLU A 577 53.86 21.41 16.36
CA GLU A 577 52.45 21.46 16.77
C GLU A 577 52.24 20.68 18.07
N VAL A 578 51.70 21.34 19.09
CA VAL A 578 51.24 20.72 20.35
C VAL A 578 49.72 20.85 20.46
N LYS A 579 49.04 19.73 20.77
CA LYS A 579 47.58 19.66 20.93
C LYS A 579 47.17 20.01 22.36
N GLU A 580 46.10 20.78 22.52
CA GLU A 580 45.45 21.05 23.82
C GLU A 580 44.10 20.31 23.97
N GLU A 581 43.69 20.05 25.22
CA GLU A 581 42.44 19.34 25.57
C GLU A 581 41.47 20.21 26.41
N LYS A 582 40.21 19.76 26.51
CA LYS A 582 39.08 20.53 27.07
C LYS A 582 39.21 20.81 28.59
N PRO A 583 38.49 21.83 29.08
CA PRO A 583 37.61 21.57 30.23
C PRO A 583 36.15 22.07 30.08
N LYS A 584 35.37 22.05 31.18
CA LYS A 584 33.89 21.96 31.20
C LYS A 584 33.15 23.23 31.71
N ARG A 585 31.84 23.28 31.42
CA ARG A 585 30.83 24.29 31.86
C ARG A 585 30.77 24.57 33.38
N THR A 586 30.47 25.81 33.77
CA THR A 586 29.74 26.17 35.02
C THR A 586 28.72 27.34 34.81
N ARG A 587 28.18 27.94 35.88
CA ARG A 587 26.86 28.63 35.98
C ARG A 587 26.84 30.17 35.69
N ARG A 588 25.61 30.67 35.40
CA ARG A 588 25.06 32.05 35.55
C ARG A 588 25.36 32.68 36.95
N PRO A 589 25.19 34.02 37.24
CA PRO A 589 24.13 34.93 36.69
C PRO A 589 24.43 36.46 36.47
N ASN A 590 23.46 37.13 35.81
CA ASN A 590 23.02 38.53 35.84
C ASN A 590 23.89 39.71 36.38
N ARG A 591 24.24 40.65 35.47
CA ARG A 591 24.06 42.14 35.51
C ARG A 591 24.56 42.71 34.16
N GLY A 592 24.17 43.89 33.66
CA GLY A 592 23.14 44.85 34.09
C GLY A 592 23.55 46.30 33.74
N THR A 593 22.74 47.04 32.97
CA THR A 593 22.97 48.44 32.49
C THR A 593 24.11 48.60 31.45
N SER A 594 24.23 49.68 30.64
CA SER A 594 23.42 50.91 30.52
C SER A 594 23.39 51.48 29.07
N LYS A 595 22.60 52.55 28.83
CA LYS A 595 22.40 53.22 27.54
C LYS A 595 23.43 54.33 27.25
N ARG A 596 23.78 54.55 25.96
CA ARG A 596 24.12 55.86 25.32
C ARG A 596 24.10 55.68 23.78
N THR A 597 23.06 56.06 23.02
CA THR A 597 22.65 57.39 22.50
C THR A 597 23.47 57.99 21.34
N ARG A 598 22.86 58.00 20.13
CA ARG A 598 23.03 58.97 19.01
C ARG A 598 24.44 59.09 18.36
N THR A 599 24.60 59.55 17.11
CA THR A 599 23.73 60.41 16.28
C THR A 599 23.83 60.09 14.77
N LYS A 600 22.82 60.44 13.97
CA LYS A 600 22.90 60.47 12.49
C LYS A 600 23.77 61.64 11.99
N LYS A 601 24.38 61.48 10.81
CA LYS A 601 24.51 62.54 9.79
C LYS A 601 24.40 61.93 8.38
N THR A 602 24.19 62.76 7.36
CA THR A 602 23.69 62.38 6.02
C THR A 602 24.26 63.30 4.93
N LYS A 603 24.09 62.91 3.65
CA LYS A 603 24.59 63.54 2.41
C LYS A 603 26.08 63.29 2.12
N SER A 604 26.54 63.33 0.86
CA SER A 604 25.88 63.84 -0.38
C SER A 604 25.89 62.87 -1.57
N GLU A 605 25.08 63.18 -2.57
CA GLU A 605 25.10 62.58 -3.92
C GLU A 605 26.30 63.08 -4.75
N GLU A 606 26.73 62.32 -5.78
CA GLU A 606 27.00 62.88 -7.12
C GLU A 606 26.85 61.82 -8.24
N LYS A 607 27.10 62.20 -9.50
CA LYS A 607 26.61 61.58 -10.76
C LYS A 607 27.76 61.26 -11.75
N VAL A 608 27.38 60.84 -12.97
CA VAL A 608 28.13 60.63 -14.24
C VAL A 608 28.46 59.14 -14.46
N GLU A 609 27.81 58.38 -15.36
CA GLU A 609 27.50 58.49 -16.81
C GLU A 609 28.61 57.92 -17.73
N THR A 610 28.22 56.96 -18.59
CA THR A 610 28.91 56.50 -19.83
C THR A 610 30.32 55.86 -19.67
N GLU A 611 30.86 55.07 -20.60
CA GLU A 611 30.47 54.73 -21.99
C GLU A 611 30.83 53.26 -22.38
N GLU A 612 30.84 52.96 -23.68
CA GLU A 612 30.90 51.62 -24.31
C GLU A 612 32.20 50.81 -24.11
N SER A 613 32.08 49.48 -24.00
CA SER A 613 32.98 48.43 -24.56
C SER A 613 32.37 47.03 -24.38
#